data_AF-A0A2V9SWE0-F1
#
_entry.id   AF-A0A2V9SWE0-F1
#
_cell.length_a   1.000
_cell.length_b   1.000
_cell.length_c   1.000
_cell.angle_alpha   90.00
_cell.angle_beta   90.00
_cell.angle_gamma   90.00
#
_symmetry.space_group_name_H-M   'P 1'
#
loop_
_entity.id
_entity.type
_entity.pdbx_description
1 polymer ?
#
loop_
_entity_poly.entity_id
_entity_poly.type
_entity_poly.pdbx_seq_one_letter_code
_entity_poly.pdbx_strand_id
1 'polypeptide(L)'
;MVLSRASKKYYPSSHCPVDASRRNFLIRCCQGTFATLVPGRGLNFPFFHLDSGSEHSPDCEFHLHPRYRAQTPLDATLLKVQAGSDEFITEKYHDQIATTLAKWSSSLLQSPHELQTFEKVLAADFSGSALRPIESRLVRSGPPIEVHQNKFTEGSALGRGAFLQELRSALSFFSKIVTAEFQVISIGAHSPGGPHTRVRYELVGSGQGFYREQRVG
;
A
#
# COMPACT_ATOMS: atom_id res chain seq x y z
N MET A 1 12.49 -7.18 -77.83
CA MET A 1 11.46 -8.00 -77.16
C MET A 1 11.05 -7.27 -75.90
N VAL A 2 9.83 -6.74 -75.90
CA VAL A 2 9.20 -5.92 -74.85
C VAL A 2 8.18 -6.79 -74.11
N LEU A 3 8.08 -6.64 -72.78
CA LEU A 3 6.88 -6.81 -71.92
C LEU A 3 7.33 -6.55 -70.45
N SER A 4 7.18 -5.32 -69.95
CA SER A 4 6.04 -4.79 -69.19
C SER A 4 5.84 -5.40 -67.79
N ARG A 5 6.05 -4.61 -66.74
CA ARG A 5 5.49 -4.84 -65.39
C ARG A 5 4.84 -3.56 -64.87
N ALA A 6 3.68 -3.78 -64.26
CA ALA A 6 2.63 -2.82 -64.00
C ALA A 6 3.03 -1.63 -63.12
N SER A 7 2.55 -0.45 -63.51
CA SER A 7 2.51 0.76 -62.70
C SER A 7 1.59 0.57 -61.49
N LYS A 8 2.14 0.71 -60.27
CA LYS A 8 1.34 0.81 -59.04
C LYS A 8 0.84 2.26 -58.93
N LYS A 9 -0.48 2.45 -58.98
CA LYS A 9 -1.13 3.76 -58.85
C LYS A 9 -0.84 4.36 -57.46
N TYR A 10 -0.29 5.57 -57.43
CA TYR A 10 -0.23 6.40 -56.23
C TYR A 10 -1.65 6.87 -55.91
N TYR A 11 -2.21 6.47 -54.77
CA TYR A 11 -3.38 7.12 -54.20
C TYR A 11 -2.89 8.27 -53.31
N PRO A 12 -3.41 9.50 -53.47
CA PRO A 12 -3.08 10.57 -52.54
C PRO A 12 -3.61 10.17 -51.16
N SER A 13 -2.74 10.18 -50.16
CA SER A 13 -3.13 10.10 -48.77
C SER A 13 -4.01 11.31 -48.46
N SER A 14 -5.32 11.07 -48.33
CA SER A 14 -6.26 12.05 -47.79
C SER A 14 -5.78 12.46 -46.41
N HIS A 15 -5.16 13.64 -46.31
CA HIS A 15 -4.84 14.25 -45.03
C HIS A 15 -6.17 14.58 -44.36
N CYS A 16 -6.55 13.78 -43.37
CA CYS A 16 -7.63 14.14 -42.48
C CYS A 16 -7.18 15.40 -41.71
N PRO A 17 -7.87 16.54 -41.82
CA PRO A 17 -7.51 17.73 -41.07
C PRO A 17 -7.66 17.40 -39.58
N VAL A 18 -6.60 17.63 -38.82
CA VAL A 18 -6.63 17.48 -37.36
C VAL A 18 -7.64 18.47 -36.81
N ASP A 19 -8.77 17.97 -36.33
CA ASP A 19 -9.78 18.81 -35.69
C ASP A 19 -9.21 19.42 -34.40
N ALA A 20 -8.97 20.74 -34.45
CA ALA A 20 -8.45 21.52 -33.34
C ALA A 20 -9.48 21.73 -32.21
N SER A 21 -10.73 21.29 -32.38
CA SER A 21 -11.81 21.44 -31.38
C SER A 21 -11.46 20.83 -30.01
N ARG A 22 -10.67 19.74 -29.99
CA ARG A 22 -10.28 19.05 -28.76
C ARG A 22 -9.27 19.81 -27.88
N ARG A 23 -8.43 20.70 -28.44
CA ARG A 23 -7.53 21.54 -27.62
C ARG A 23 -8.28 22.63 -26.87
N ASN A 24 -9.40 23.10 -27.40
CA ASN A 24 -10.26 24.07 -26.72
C ASN A 24 -10.96 23.47 -25.49
N PHE A 25 -11.22 22.16 -25.47
CA PHE A 25 -11.88 21.51 -24.34
C PHE A 25 -11.01 21.52 -23.07
N LEU A 26 -9.73 21.20 -23.17
CA LEU A 26 -8.80 21.19 -22.03
C LEU A 26 -8.52 22.59 -21.47
N ILE A 27 -8.40 23.60 -22.34
CA ILE A 27 -8.21 25.00 -21.90
C ILE A 27 -9.43 25.49 -21.11
N ARG A 28 -10.64 25.04 -21.46
CA ARG A 28 -11.89 25.44 -20.80
C ARG A 28 -12.12 24.73 -19.46
N CYS A 29 -11.69 23.48 -19.31
CA CYS A 29 -11.85 22.72 -18.06
C CYS A 29 -10.83 23.10 -16.97
N CYS A 30 -9.69 23.69 -17.33
CA CYS A 30 -8.64 24.06 -16.37
C CYS A 30 -8.75 25.48 -15.78
N GLN A 31 -9.81 26.24 -16.07
CA GLN A 31 -10.09 27.51 -15.38
C GLN A 31 -11.03 27.34 -14.16
N GLY A 32 -10.78 26.31 -13.35
CA GLY A 32 -11.43 26.13 -12.07
C GLY A 32 -10.86 27.07 -11.02
N THR A 33 -11.38 28.30 -10.95
CA THR A 33 -11.16 29.18 -9.81
C THR A 33 -11.76 28.59 -8.54
N PHE A 34 -10.93 28.48 -7.50
CA PHE A 34 -11.34 28.25 -6.12
C PHE A 34 -12.37 29.29 -5.69
N ALA A 35 -13.52 28.87 -5.17
CA ALA A 35 -14.36 29.72 -4.33
C ALA A 35 -15.16 28.90 -3.30
N THR A 36 -15.04 29.40 -2.08
CA THR A 36 -15.67 29.13 -0.79
C THR A 36 -17.17 28.76 -0.74
N LEU A 37 -17.51 28.05 0.34
CA LEU A 37 -18.83 27.68 0.90
C LEU A 37 -19.94 28.77 0.89
N VAL A 38 -21.21 28.34 0.72
CA VAL A 38 -22.41 28.58 1.59
C VAL A 38 -23.70 28.15 0.83
N PRO A 39 -24.76 27.63 1.51
CA PRO A 39 -25.89 26.95 0.87
C PRO A 39 -27.05 27.89 0.54
N GLY A 40 -27.74 27.66 -0.57
CA GLY A 40 -28.90 28.47 -0.95
C GLY A 40 -29.64 27.92 -2.17
N ARG A 41 -30.97 27.87 -2.06
CA ARG A 41 -31.92 27.29 -3.02
C ARG A 41 -31.81 27.84 -4.44
N GLY A 42 -31.90 26.92 -5.40
CA GLY A 42 -32.77 26.98 -6.58
C GLY A 42 -32.53 28.10 -7.59
N LEU A 43 -31.85 27.77 -8.69
CA LEU A 43 -32.00 28.47 -9.97
C LEU A 43 -31.87 27.49 -11.15
N ASN A 44 -32.80 27.64 -12.09
CA ASN A 44 -32.91 26.98 -13.39
C ASN A 44 -31.56 26.86 -14.12
N PHE A 45 -31.21 25.64 -14.53
CA PHE A 45 -30.24 25.45 -15.61
C PHE A 45 -30.95 25.64 -16.95
N PRO A 46 -30.49 26.53 -17.85
CA PRO A 46 -30.87 26.43 -19.24
C PRO A 46 -30.14 25.23 -19.83
N PHE A 47 -30.89 24.20 -20.22
CA PHE A 47 -30.37 23.13 -21.06
C PHE A 47 -29.93 23.75 -22.39
N PHE A 48 -28.62 23.75 -22.65
CA PHE A 48 -28.11 24.04 -23.98
C PHE A 48 -28.46 22.84 -24.87
N HIS A 49 -29.42 23.06 -25.77
CA HIS A 49 -29.75 22.18 -26.87
C HIS A 49 -28.55 22.10 -27.81
N LEU A 50 -27.85 20.97 -27.85
CA LEU A 50 -26.84 20.69 -28.85
C LEU A 50 -27.52 19.99 -30.03
N ASP A 51 -27.77 20.74 -31.11
CA ASP A 51 -28.01 20.15 -32.41
C ASP A 51 -26.73 19.45 -32.88
N SER A 52 -26.72 18.12 -32.81
CA SER A 52 -25.67 17.29 -33.39
C SER A 52 -25.97 17.00 -34.87
N GLY A 53 -25.89 18.03 -35.70
CA GLY A 53 -25.84 17.86 -37.14
C GLY A 53 -24.39 17.58 -37.58
N SER A 54 -23.94 16.33 -37.53
CA SER A 54 -22.81 15.92 -38.37
C SER A 54 -22.90 14.44 -38.72
N GLU A 55 -22.93 14.22 -40.03
CA GLU A 55 -22.92 12.95 -40.74
C GLU A 55 -21.89 11.97 -40.17
N HIS A 56 -22.29 10.70 -40.04
CA HIS A 56 -21.42 9.60 -39.67
C HIS A 56 -20.31 9.43 -40.72
N SER A 57 -19.14 9.98 -40.46
CA SER A 57 -17.89 9.50 -41.06
C SER A 57 -17.59 8.09 -40.55
N PRO A 58 -17.06 7.17 -41.38
CA PRO A 58 -16.77 5.81 -40.94
C PRO A 58 -15.84 5.83 -39.73
N ASP A 59 -16.17 5.03 -38.72
CA ASP A 59 -15.44 4.86 -37.46
C ASP A 59 -13.95 4.68 -37.75
N CYS A 60 -13.19 5.76 -37.58
CA CYS A 60 -11.75 5.68 -37.56
C CYS A 60 -11.40 5.20 -36.15
N GLU A 61 -11.12 3.91 -36.02
CA GLU A 61 -10.74 3.27 -34.76
C GLU A 61 -9.58 4.05 -34.13
N PHE A 62 -9.88 4.80 -33.06
CA PHE A 62 -8.90 5.64 -32.37
C PHE A 62 -8.04 4.78 -31.45
N HIS A 63 -6.94 4.24 -31.96
CA HIS A 63 -5.93 3.58 -31.14
C HIS A 63 -4.97 4.61 -30.56
N LEU A 64 -5.06 4.83 -29.24
CA LEU A 64 -4.02 5.53 -28.52
C LEU A 64 -2.80 4.61 -28.40
N HIS A 65 -1.76 4.91 -29.17
CA HIS A 65 -0.44 4.31 -28.97
C HIS A 65 0.38 5.23 -28.07
N PRO A 66 0.41 5.01 -26.74
CA PRO A 66 1.30 5.76 -25.88
C PRO A 66 2.73 5.60 -26.38
N ARG A 67 3.33 6.71 -26.83
CA ARG A 67 4.74 6.75 -27.16
C ARG A 67 5.53 6.86 -25.87
N TYR A 68 5.82 5.71 -25.28
CA TYR A 68 6.80 5.64 -24.21
C TYR A 68 8.16 6.12 -24.74
N ARG A 69 8.93 6.84 -23.91
CA ARG A 69 10.30 7.19 -24.27
C ARG A 69 11.06 5.89 -24.58
N ALA A 70 11.89 5.92 -25.62
CA ALA A 70 12.86 4.85 -25.87
C ALA A 70 13.73 4.68 -24.61
N GLN A 71 14.07 3.43 -24.28
CA GLN A 71 14.94 3.13 -23.14
C GLN A 71 16.17 4.02 -23.19
N THR A 72 16.31 4.87 -22.19
CA THR A 72 17.46 5.74 -22.04
C THR A 72 18.64 4.92 -21.49
N PRO A 73 19.89 5.34 -21.73
CA PRO A 73 21.05 4.71 -21.09
C PRO A 73 20.94 4.65 -19.56
N LEU A 74 20.17 5.56 -18.95
CA LEU A 74 19.88 5.60 -17.51
C LEU A 74 18.99 4.43 -17.07
N ASP A 75 18.06 3.97 -17.92
CA ASP A 75 17.16 2.87 -17.58
C ASP A 75 17.94 1.56 -17.35
N ALA A 76 19.03 1.35 -18.09
CA ALA A 76 19.95 0.24 -17.87
C ALA A 76 20.80 0.39 -16.58
N THR A 77 20.95 1.61 -16.05
CA THR A 77 21.64 1.85 -14.77
C THR A 77 20.74 1.66 -13.57
N LEU A 78 19.44 2.02 -13.67
CA LEU A 78 18.45 1.78 -12.62
C LEU A 78 18.29 0.28 -12.31
N LEU A 79 18.39 -0.58 -13.33
CA LEU A 79 18.37 -2.03 -13.18
C LEU A 79 19.60 -2.61 -12.46
N LYS A 80 20.67 -1.83 -12.28
CA LYS A 80 21.93 -2.27 -11.65
C LYS A 80 22.11 -1.78 -10.21
N VAL A 81 21.18 -0.99 -9.69
CA VAL A 81 21.26 -0.54 -8.30
C VAL A 81 20.70 -1.66 -7.42
N GLN A 82 21.60 -2.51 -6.94
CA GLN A 82 21.31 -3.44 -5.86
C GLN A 82 20.82 -2.63 -4.64
N ALA A 83 19.77 -3.07 -3.96
CA ALA A 83 19.28 -2.40 -2.75
C ALA A 83 20.43 -2.17 -1.75
N GLY A 84 20.62 -0.92 -1.32
CA GLY A 84 21.75 -0.50 -0.47
C GLY A 84 23.13 -0.42 -1.15
N SER A 85 23.20 -0.39 -2.49
CA SER A 85 24.43 -0.05 -3.24
C SER A 85 24.63 1.45 -3.45
N ASP A 86 23.66 2.25 -3.02
CA ASP A 86 23.68 3.70 -2.93
C ASP A 86 23.67 4.15 -1.45
N GLU A 87 23.38 5.42 -1.18
CA GLU A 87 23.36 6.00 0.17
C GLU A 87 22.20 5.47 1.04
N PHE A 88 21.27 4.66 0.51
CA PHE A 88 20.06 4.20 1.20
C PHE A 88 20.24 2.84 1.89
N ILE A 89 21.15 2.76 2.87
CA ILE A 89 21.41 1.56 3.68
C ILE A 89 20.17 0.98 4.38
N THR A 90 19.15 1.82 4.61
CA THR A 90 17.88 1.43 5.26
C THR A 90 17.10 0.36 4.49
N GLU A 91 17.25 0.28 3.17
CA GLU A 91 16.59 -0.75 2.35
C GLU A 91 17.07 -2.15 2.72
N LYS A 92 18.37 -2.31 2.94
CA LYS A 92 18.95 -3.58 3.38
C LYS A 92 18.42 -3.99 4.75
N TYR A 93 18.33 -3.02 5.69
CA TYR A 93 17.77 -3.30 7.02
C TYR A 93 16.29 -3.65 6.93
N HIS A 94 15.54 -2.95 6.08
CA HIS A 94 14.14 -3.27 5.81
C HIS A 94 13.97 -4.72 5.40
N ASP A 95 14.73 -5.19 4.40
CA ASP A 95 14.56 -6.54 3.87
C ASP A 95 14.92 -7.62 4.91
N GLN A 96 15.94 -7.37 5.74
CA GLN A 96 16.32 -8.27 6.83
C GLN A 96 15.24 -8.36 7.91
N ILE A 97 14.68 -7.21 8.30
CA ILE A 97 13.61 -7.13 9.29
C ILE A 97 12.34 -7.76 8.74
N ALA A 98 11.94 -7.42 7.51
CA ALA A 98 10.77 -7.97 6.84
C ALA A 98 10.82 -9.50 6.72
N THR A 99 11.99 -10.06 6.38
CA THR A 99 12.21 -11.51 6.35
C THR A 99 11.95 -12.16 7.71
N THR A 100 12.38 -11.51 8.78
CA THR A 100 12.18 -12.00 10.15
C THR A 100 10.71 -11.94 10.55
N LEU A 101 10.05 -10.82 10.28
CA LEU A 101 8.61 -10.62 10.53
C LEU A 101 7.73 -11.58 9.73
N ALA A 102 8.11 -11.91 8.49
CA ALA A 102 7.41 -12.89 7.67
C ALA A 102 7.48 -14.31 8.27
N LYS A 103 8.61 -14.68 8.88
CA LYS A 103 8.74 -15.95 9.62
C LYS A 103 7.84 -15.96 10.85
N TRP A 104 7.77 -14.85 11.58
CA TRP A 104 6.88 -14.72 12.74
C TRP A 104 5.41 -14.82 12.33
N SER A 105 5.00 -14.13 11.28
CA SER A 105 3.67 -14.23 10.68
C SER A 105 3.31 -15.69 10.36
N SER A 106 4.17 -16.37 9.60
CA SER A 106 3.96 -17.77 9.22
C SER A 106 3.85 -18.70 10.43
N SER A 107 4.71 -18.50 11.45
CA SER A 107 4.68 -19.27 12.69
C SER A 107 3.36 -19.09 13.45
N LEU A 108 2.87 -17.85 13.57
CA LEU A 108 1.61 -17.55 14.26
C LEU A 108 0.39 -18.09 13.51
N LEU A 109 0.40 -18.04 12.18
CA LEU A 109 -0.66 -18.60 11.34
C LEU A 109 -0.71 -20.15 11.44
N GLN A 110 0.44 -20.79 11.62
CA GLN A 110 0.52 -22.23 11.87
C GLN A 110 0.03 -22.59 13.28
N SER A 111 0.55 -21.93 14.30
CA SER A 111 0.16 -22.17 15.69
C SER A 111 0.44 -20.94 16.58
N PRO A 112 -0.57 -20.36 17.24
CA PRO A 112 -0.36 -19.24 18.16
C PRO A 112 0.46 -19.61 19.41
N HIS A 113 0.60 -20.90 19.72
CA HIS A 113 1.28 -21.37 20.93
C HIS A 113 2.75 -21.76 20.68
N GLU A 114 3.19 -21.84 19.42
CA GLU A 114 4.55 -22.23 19.07
C GLU A 114 5.45 -21.00 18.84
N LEU A 115 6.18 -20.61 19.89
CA LEU A 115 7.02 -19.40 19.90
C LEU A 115 8.51 -19.65 19.63
N GLN A 116 8.88 -20.85 19.18
CA GLN A 116 10.29 -21.20 18.94
C GLN A 116 10.96 -20.28 17.91
N THR A 117 10.20 -19.83 16.91
CA THR A 117 10.68 -18.89 15.87
C THR A 117 11.04 -17.52 16.46
N PHE A 118 10.32 -17.07 17.49
CA PHE A 118 10.64 -15.82 18.18
C PHE A 118 11.90 -15.98 19.02
N GLU A 119 11.95 -17.06 19.82
CA GLU A 119 13.08 -17.34 20.72
C GLU A 119 14.44 -17.39 19.99
N LYS A 120 14.48 -17.96 18.78
CA LYS A 120 15.70 -18.06 17.96
C LYS A 120 16.24 -16.72 17.47
N VAL A 121 15.38 -15.70 17.37
CA VAL A 121 15.73 -14.37 16.84
C VAL A 121 16.12 -13.41 17.97
N LEU A 122 15.56 -13.59 19.16
CA LEU A 122 15.84 -12.71 20.30
C LEU A 122 17.25 -12.94 20.85
N ALA A 123 18.05 -11.86 20.87
CA ALA A 123 19.40 -11.85 21.41
C ALA A 123 19.42 -12.21 22.92
N ALA A 124 20.57 -12.64 23.43
CA ALA A 124 20.71 -13.03 24.83
C ALA A 124 20.53 -11.85 25.80
N ASP A 125 20.95 -10.66 25.38
CA ASP A 125 20.84 -9.37 26.07
C ASP A 125 19.55 -8.61 25.70
N PHE A 126 18.59 -9.29 25.07
CA PHE A 126 17.31 -8.69 24.69
C PHE A 126 16.59 -8.06 25.90
N SER A 127 16.08 -6.85 25.66
CA SER A 127 15.23 -6.09 26.58
C SER A 127 13.94 -5.70 25.85
N GLY A 128 12.79 -6.17 26.35
CA GLY A 128 11.47 -5.92 25.77
C GLY A 128 10.53 -5.25 26.76
N SER A 129 9.45 -4.65 26.27
CA SER A 129 8.39 -4.11 27.12
C SER A 129 7.45 -5.21 27.63
N ALA A 130 6.80 -4.96 28.77
CA ALA A 130 5.69 -5.80 29.22
C ALA A 130 4.53 -5.77 28.20
N LEU A 131 3.99 -6.94 27.90
CA LEU A 131 2.86 -7.15 26.98
C LEU A 131 1.53 -7.28 27.72
N ARG A 132 1.54 -7.22 29.05
CA ARG A 132 0.34 -7.10 29.86
C ARG A 132 -0.13 -5.64 29.91
N PRO A 133 -1.38 -5.33 29.53
CA PRO A 133 -1.90 -3.97 29.66
C PRO A 133 -2.04 -3.60 31.15
N ILE A 134 -1.68 -2.37 31.50
CA ILE A 134 -1.93 -1.77 32.82
C ILE A 134 -3.36 -1.24 32.95
N GLU A 135 -3.98 -0.91 31.82
CA GLU A 135 -5.35 -0.43 31.73
C GLU A 135 -5.98 -1.00 30.46
N SER A 136 -7.23 -1.45 30.56
CA SER A 136 -8.07 -1.80 29.42
C SER A 136 -9.37 -1.02 29.54
N ARG A 137 -9.58 -0.06 28.64
CA ARG A 137 -10.75 0.81 28.64
C ARG A 137 -11.72 0.36 27.55
N LEU A 138 -12.96 0.10 27.94
CA LEU A 138 -14.07 -0.09 27.01
C LEU A 138 -14.40 1.22 26.29
N VAL A 139 -14.18 1.25 24.97
CA VAL A 139 -14.47 2.41 24.10
C VAL A 139 -15.84 2.28 23.46
N ARG A 140 -16.24 1.07 23.11
CA ARG A 140 -17.55 0.75 22.54
C ARG A 140 -18.01 -0.59 23.05
N SER A 141 -19.22 -0.66 23.58
CA SER A 141 -19.91 -1.90 23.93
C SER A 141 -21.09 -2.18 23.02
N GLY A 142 -21.51 -3.45 23.01
CA GLY A 142 -22.73 -3.91 22.37
C GLY A 142 -22.50 -4.53 20.97
N PRO A 143 -23.44 -5.37 20.50
CA PRO A 143 -23.33 -6.00 19.19
C PRO A 143 -23.26 -4.97 18.04
N PRO A 144 -22.58 -5.29 16.93
CA PRO A 144 -21.86 -6.54 16.66
C PRO A 144 -20.40 -6.54 17.13
N ILE A 145 -19.87 -5.42 17.64
CA ILE A 145 -18.43 -5.26 17.94
C ILE A 145 -18.26 -4.54 19.27
N GLU A 146 -17.48 -5.16 20.16
CA GLU A 146 -16.90 -4.56 21.35
C GLU A 146 -15.48 -4.06 21.04
N VAL A 147 -15.13 -2.86 21.52
CA VAL A 147 -13.82 -2.25 21.27
C VAL A 147 -13.18 -1.83 22.58
N HIS A 148 -11.97 -2.33 22.82
CA HIS A 148 -11.14 -1.99 23.97
C HIS A 148 -9.89 -1.20 23.52
N GLN A 149 -9.55 -0.18 24.31
CA GLN A 149 -8.27 0.52 24.21
C GLN A 149 -7.38 0.09 25.37
N ASN A 150 -6.26 -0.53 25.04
CA ASN A 150 -5.28 -0.99 26.02
C ASN A 150 -4.16 0.05 26.18
N LYS A 151 -3.73 0.27 27.41
CA LYS A 151 -2.50 1.02 27.73
C LYS A 151 -1.47 0.08 28.34
N PHE A 152 -0.21 0.31 28.02
CA PHE A 152 0.93 -0.49 28.47
C PHE A 152 1.89 0.39 29.26
N THR A 153 2.70 -0.23 30.12
CA THR A 153 3.73 0.50 30.88
C THR A 153 4.85 0.96 29.96
N GLU A 154 5.22 2.24 30.06
CA GLU A 154 6.44 2.76 29.46
C GLU A 154 7.64 2.44 30.37
N GLY A 155 8.74 1.95 29.79
CA GLY A 155 10.01 1.78 30.50
C GLY A 155 10.16 0.51 31.35
N SER A 156 9.20 -0.42 31.36
CA SER A 156 9.42 -1.74 31.93
C SER A 156 10.28 -2.58 30.98
N ALA A 157 11.43 -3.06 31.46
CA ALA A 157 12.37 -3.85 30.70
C ALA A 157 12.34 -5.32 31.16
N LEU A 158 11.83 -6.20 30.31
CA LEU A 158 11.83 -7.64 30.48
C LEU A 158 12.99 -8.27 29.72
N GLY A 159 13.72 -9.16 30.38
CA GLY A 159 14.67 -10.02 29.70
C GLY A 159 13.98 -11.04 28.78
N ARG A 160 14.75 -11.65 27.87
CA ARG A 160 14.26 -12.61 26.85
C ARG A 160 13.23 -13.63 27.36
N GLY A 161 13.52 -14.32 28.45
CA GLY A 161 12.65 -15.37 28.98
C GLY A 161 11.31 -14.84 29.50
N ALA A 162 11.34 -13.75 30.29
CA ALA A 162 10.14 -13.12 30.83
C ALA A 162 9.26 -12.55 29.70
N PHE A 163 9.88 -11.92 28.69
CA PHE A 163 9.16 -11.41 27.53
C PHE A 163 8.45 -12.54 26.75
N LEU A 164 9.13 -13.66 26.50
CA LEU A 164 8.52 -14.82 25.81
C LEU A 164 7.36 -15.43 26.60
N GLN A 165 7.44 -15.45 27.93
CA GLN A 165 6.35 -15.90 28.79
C GLN A 165 5.13 -14.96 28.71
N GLU A 166 5.36 -13.66 28.69
CA GLU A 166 4.28 -12.69 28.50
C GLU A 166 3.68 -12.76 27.09
N LEU A 167 4.50 -12.93 26.06
CA LEU A 167 4.04 -13.13 24.68
C LEU A 167 3.14 -14.36 24.57
N ARG A 168 3.55 -15.47 25.19
CA ARG A 168 2.74 -16.69 25.26
C ARG A 168 1.42 -16.46 25.98
N SER A 169 1.45 -15.72 27.09
CA SER A 169 0.25 -15.39 27.86
C SER A 169 -0.69 -14.49 27.07
N ALA A 170 -0.16 -13.49 26.35
CA ALA A 170 -0.94 -12.59 25.51
C ALA A 170 -1.64 -13.34 24.37
N LEU A 171 -0.96 -14.33 23.76
CA LEU A 171 -1.50 -15.12 22.66
C LEU A 171 -2.37 -16.31 23.12
N SER A 172 -2.37 -16.65 24.41
CA SER A 172 -3.01 -17.86 24.95
C SER A 172 -4.52 -17.95 24.68
N PHE A 173 -5.20 -16.82 24.53
CA PHE A 173 -6.63 -16.77 24.24
C PHE A 173 -6.97 -17.20 22.82
N PHE A 174 -6.03 -17.10 21.86
CA PHE A 174 -6.24 -17.52 20.49
C PHE A 174 -6.04 -19.03 20.36
N SER A 175 -7.08 -19.74 19.93
CA SER A 175 -6.95 -21.12 19.47
C SER A 175 -6.49 -21.19 18.02
N LYS A 176 -6.78 -20.16 17.22
CA LYS A 176 -6.34 -20.01 15.83
C LYS A 176 -6.16 -18.55 15.47
N ILE A 177 -5.04 -18.23 14.81
CA ILE A 177 -4.82 -16.95 14.16
C ILE A 177 -5.06 -17.12 12.66
N VAL A 178 -5.85 -16.23 12.06
CA VAL A 178 -6.17 -16.20 10.62
C VAL A 178 -5.49 -15.05 9.90
N THR A 179 -5.10 -14.00 10.63
CA THR A 179 -4.29 -12.88 10.11
C THR A 179 -3.18 -12.61 11.11
N ALA A 180 -1.94 -12.56 10.64
CA ALA A 180 -0.78 -12.12 11.41
C ALA A 180 0.06 -11.22 10.53
N GLU A 181 -0.19 -9.91 10.57
CA GLU A 181 0.52 -8.94 9.76
C GLU A 181 1.46 -8.10 10.61
N PHE A 182 2.63 -7.82 10.04
CA PHE A 182 3.64 -6.94 10.62
C PHE A 182 4.14 -6.04 9.49
N GLN A 183 4.03 -4.73 9.70
CA GLN A 183 4.39 -3.73 8.71
C GLN A 183 5.44 -2.80 9.29
N VAL A 184 6.59 -2.72 8.62
CA VAL A 184 7.61 -1.74 8.98
C VAL A 184 7.15 -0.36 8.50
N ILE A 185 6.86 0.55 9.44
CA ILE A 185 6.33 1.88 9.13
C ILE A 185 7.38 2.99 9.24
N SER A 186 8.54 2.71 9.86
CA SER A 186 9.70 3.61 9.83
C SER A 186 10.98 2.87 10.19
N ILE A 187 12.10 3.22 9.54
CA ILE A 187 13.46 2.79 9.92
C ILE A 187 14.37 4.01 9.98
N GLY A 188 15.15 4.14 11.05
CA GLY A 188 16.22 5.12 11.19
C GLY A 188 17.56 4.42 11.43
N ALA A 189 18.55 4.65 10.57
CA ALA A 189 19.86 3.98 10.64
C ALA A 189 20.94 4.73 11.45
N HIS A 190 20.66 5.95 11.93
CA HIS A 190 21.66 6.86 12.49
C HIS A 190 21.70 6.91 14.03
N SER A 191 21.27 5.84 14.72
CA SER A 191 21.25 5.81 16.18
C SER A 191 22.47 5.08 16.75
N PRO A 192 23.11 5.60 17.82
CA PRO A 192 24.15 4.89 18.55
C PRO A 192 23.51 3.68 19.24
N GLY A 193 23.56 2.52 18.58
CA GLY A 193 22.83 1.31 18.99
C GLY A 193 22.29 0.46 17.82
N GLY A 194 22.40 0.96 16.58
CA GLY A 194 21.91 0.26 15.39
C GLY A 194 20.59 0.84 14.87
N PRO A 195 19.94 0.17 13.91
CA PRO A 195 18.74 0.70 13.28
C PRO A 195 17.56 0.73 14.26
N HIS A 196 16.94 1.90 14.42
CA HIS A 196 15.67 2.05 15.12
C HIS A 196 14.52 1.77 14.15
N THR A 197 13.61 0.86 14.51
CA THR A 197 12.49 0.48 13.63
C THR A 197 11.17 0.57 14.37
N ARG A 198 10.14 1.05 13.68
CA ARG A 198 8.75 1.00 14.14
C ARG A 198 7.98 0.02 13.28
N VAL A 199 7.31 -0.92 13.94
CA VAL A 199 6.50 -1.96 13.30
C VAL A 199 5.08 -1.84 13.83
N ARG A 200 4.11 -1.73 12.91
CA ARG A 200 2.68 -1.91 13.22
C ARG A 200 2.35 -3.39 13.11
N TYR A 201 1.53 -3.92 14.00
CA TYR A 201 1.02 -5.28 13.90
C TYR A 201 -0.50 -5.32 13.82
N GLU A 202 -0.99 -6.41 13.20
CA GLU A 202 -2.40 -6.74 13.16
C GLU A 202 -2.58 -8.25 13.28
N LEU A 203 -3.23 -8.67 14.36
CA LEU A 203 -3.55 -10.06 14.63
C LEU A 203 -5.07 -10.23 14.60
N VAL A 204 -5.56 -11.21 13.85
CA VAL A 204 -6.97 -11.59 13.83
C VAL A 204 -7.07 -13.08 14.12
N GLY A 205 -7.91 -13.46 15.07
CA GLY A 205 -8.04 -14.84 15.46
C GLY A 205 -9.37 -15.18 16.11
N SER A 206 -9.54 -16.46 16.40
CA SER A 206 -10.66 -17.02 17.16
C SER A 206 -10.11 -17.73 18.38
N GLY A 207 -10.94 -17.89 19.41
CA GLY A 207 -10.48 -18.38 20.70
C GLY A 207 -11.62 -18.76 21.62
N GLN A 208 -11.27 -19.11 22.86
CA GLN A 208 -12.26 -19.42 23.87
C GLN A 208 -12.95 -18.13 24.32
N GLY A 209 -14.28 -18.08 24.23
CA GLY A 209 -15.08 -16.94 24.69
C GLY A 209 -15.33 -15.86 23.65
N PHE A 210 -14.85 -16.00 22.41
CA PHE A 210 -15.14 -15.06 21.32
C PHE A 210 -15.13 -15.73 19.94
N TYR A 211 -16.00 -15.24 19.04
CA TYR A 211 -16.01 -15.72 17.64
C TYR A 211 -14.81 -15.19 16.85
N ARG A 212 -14.52 -13.89 16.99
CA ARG A 212 -13.45 -13.19 16.30
C ARG A 212 -12.93 -12.04 17.17
N GLU A 213 -11.62 -11.97 17.34
CA GLU A 213 -10.94 -10.85 17.98
C GLU A 213 -9.85 -10.33 17.04
N GLN A 214 -9.71 -9.01 16.98
CA GLN A 214 -8.66 -8.31 16.26
C GLN A 214 -7.86 -7.47 17.24
N ARG A 215 -6.53 -7.57 17.17
CA ARG A 215 -5.59 -6.74 17.92
C ARG A 215 -4.71 -5.97 16.97
N VAL A 216 -4.64 -4.66 17.16
CA VAL A 216 -3.82 -3.74 16.36
C VAL A 216 -2.99 -2.90 17.31
N GLY A 217 -1.72 -2.70 16.97
CA GLY A 217 -0.79 -1.85 17.72
C GLY A 217 0.44 -1.45 16.93
#